data_AF-A0AAD9ZKY2-F1
#
_entry.id   AF-A0AAD9ZKY2-F1
#
_cell.length_a   1.000
_cell.length_b   1.000
_cell.length_c   1.000
_cell.angle_alpha   90.00
_cell.angle_beta   90.00
_cell.angle_gamma   90.00
#
_symmetry.space_group_name_H-M   'P 1'
#
loop_
_entity.id
_entity.type
_entity.pdbx_description
1 polymer ?
#
loop_
_entity_poly.entity_id
_entity_poly.type
_entity_poly.pdbx_seq_one_letter_code
_entity_poly.pdbx_strand_id
1 'polypeptide(L)'
;MQTVEASDGNSFLRRFSVDDRSIVSHLFHQWAKKKAFQDPKRLLNKVGFVIDERLRVKNKHKNILRALKSCLGCCEAHHYAEYVLRWEQIPADKRAHLMREKQEHFLKLRIENSMGSAVATPKQIAFLRSLGCTMDPTSRLHASRLIEQYKSL
;
A
#
# COMPACT_ATOMS: atom_id res chain seq x y z
N MET A 1 -18.58 -7.65 3.29
CA MET A 1 -17.43 -8.50 3.66
C MET A 1 -16.26 -8.20 2.72
N GLN A 2 -15.39 -7.27 3.07
CA GLN A 2 -14.13 -6.99 2.34
C GLN A 2 -13.00 -6.91 3.37
N THR A 3 -12.67 -8.05 3.96
CA THR A 3 -11.59 -8.17 4.93
C THR A 3 -11.09 -9.58 4.80
N VAL A 4 -9.88 -9.76 4.24
CA VAL A 4 -8.89 -10.83 4.54
C VAL A 4 -7.81 -10.89 3.43
N GLU A 5 -8.12 -10.67 2.15
CA GLU A 5 -7.11 -10.81 1.09
C GLU A 5 -6.02 -9.71 1.04
N ALA A 6 -6.26 -8.55 1.65
CA ALA A 6 -5.30 -7.44 1.67
C ALA A 6 -4.22 -7.56 2.77
N SER A 7 -4.39 -8.47 3.74
CA SER A 7 -3.54 -8.52 4.94
C SER A 7 -2.33 -9.45 4.80
N ASP A 8 -2.49 -10.57 4.09
CA ASP A 8 -1.47 -11.65 4.13
C ASP A 8 -0.22 -11.36 3.28
N GLY A 9 -0.35 -10.62 2.18
CA GLY A 9 0.82 -10.24 1.35
C GLY A 9 1.70 -9.15 1.98
N ASN A 10 1.19 -8.40 2.96
CA ASN A 10 1.89 -7.22 3.48
C ASN A 10 2.74 -7.53 4.72
N SER A 11 2.48 -8.64 5.41
CA SER A 11 3.22 -9.05 6.61
C SER A 11 4.71 -9.26 6.31
N PHE A 12 5.03 -10.00 5.25
CA PHE A 12 6.40 -10.24 4.81
C PHE A 12 7.14 -8.94 4.43
N LEU A 13 6.48 -8.08 3.65
CA LEU A 13 7.06 -6.79 3.20
C LEU A 13 7.31 -5.81 4.35
N ARG A 14 6.53 -5.89 5.44
CA ARG A 14 6.72 -5.05 6.63
C ARG A 14 8.06 -5.25 7.33
N ARG A 15 8.76 -6.36 7.07
CA ARG A 15 10.14 -6.60 7.54
C ARG A 15 11.18 -5.68 6.92
N PHE A 16 10.83 -5.00 5.82
CA PHE A 16 11.71 -4.10 5.09
C PHE A 16 11.24 -2.65 5.26
N SER A 17 12.19 -1.72 5.11
CA SER A 17 11.92 -0.28 5.07
C SER A 17 10.96 0.04 3.92
N VAL A 18 10.23 1.16 4.03
CA VAL A 18 9.23 1.53 3.01
C VAL A 18 9.86 1.66 1.62
N ASP A 19 11.08 2.19 1.52
CA ASP A 19 11.79 2.38 0.27
C ASP A 19 12.23 1.04 -0.35
N ASP A 20 12.64 0.09 0.50
CA ASP A 20 13.18 -1.21 0.07
C ASP A 20 12.10 -2.21 -0.35
N ARG A 21 10.85 -2.04 0.11
CA ARG A 21 9.72 -2.92 -0.25
C ARG A 21 9.51 -2.99 -1.76
N SER A 22 9.77 -1.89 -2.47
CA SER A 22 9.65 -1.83 -3.92
C SER A 22 10.62 -2.80 -4.61
N ILE A 23 11.85 -2.94 -4.10
CA ILE A 23 12.89 -3.83 -4.64
C ILE A 23 12.49 -5.29 -4.41
N VAL A 24 12.05 -5.61 -3.20
CA VAL A 24 11.58 -6.95 -2.84
C VAL A 24 10.36 -7.33 -3.69
N SER A 25 9.35 -6.46 -3.75
CA SER A 25 8.14 -6.69 -4.52
C SER A 25 8.42 -6.88 -6.01
N HIS A 26 9.23 -5.98 -6.60
CA HIS A 26 9.60 -6.07 -8.00
C HIS A 26 10.28 -7.40 -8.35
N LEU A 27 11.18 -7.89 -7.48
CA LEU A 27 11.88 -9.14 -7.72
C LEU A 27 10.91 -10.34 -7.79
N PHE A 28 9.92 -10.42 -6.90
CA PHE A 28 8.93 -11.49 -6.93
C PHE A 28 8.04 -11.40 -8.19
N HIS A 29 7.46 -10.23 -8.46
CA HIS A 29 6.58 -10.02 -9.61
C HIS A 29 7.30 -10.23 -10.96
N GLN A 30 8.58 -9.90 -11.05
CA GLN A 30 9.39 -10.14 -12.25
C GLN A 30 9.43 -11.63 -12.64
N TRP A 31 9.52 -12.53 -11.65
CA TRP A 31 9.61 -13.97 -11.89
C TRP A 31 8.26 -14.67 -11.90
N ALA A 32 7.30 -14.20 -11.11
CA ALA A 32 5.94 -14.72 -11.06
C ALA A 32 5.23 -14.68 -12.43
N LYS A 33 5.56 -13.70 -13.30
CA LYS A 33 5.02 -13.63 -14.67
C LYS A 33 5.39 -14.83 -15.56
N LYS A 34 6.44 -15.58 -15.22
CA LYS A 34 6.91 -16.71 -16.06
C LYS A 34 6.21 -18.00 -15.63
N LYS A 35 5.67 -18.74 -16.61
CA LYS A 35 4.95 -20.02 -16.38
C LYS A 35 5.75 -21.02 -15.54
N ALA A 36 7.08 -21.05 -15.69
CA ALA A 36 7.96 -21.97 -14.95
C ALA A 36 8.00 -21.73 -13.42
N PHE A 37 7.55 -20.57 -12.94
CA PHE A 37 7.60 -20.17 -11.53
C PHE A 37 6.21 -19.92 -10.94
N GLN A 38 5.18 -20.58 -11.47
CA GLN A 38 3.80 -20.51 -10.97
C GLN A 38 3.55 -21.37 -9.71
N ASP A 39 4.57 -22.07 -9.23
CA ASP A 39 4.56 -22.75 -7.93
C ASP A 39 5.29 -21.88 -6.89
N PRO A 40 4.73 -21.65 -5.68
CA PRO A 40 5.33 -20.77 -4.67
C PRO A 40 6.74 -21.18 -4.26
N LYS A 41 7.01 -22.49 -4.10
CA LYS A 41 8.35 -22.99 -3.71
C LYS A 41 9.35 -22.77 -4.84
N ARG A 42 8.97 -23.03 -6.08
CA ARG A 42 9.80 -22.74 -7.27
C ARG A 42 10.08 -21.25 -7.42
N LEU A 43 9.10 -20.39 -7.14
CA LEU A 43 9.29 -18.94 -7.16
C LEU A 43 10.31 -18.51 -6.10
N LEU A 44 10.18 -18.97 -4.86
CA LEU A 44 11.13 -18.68 -3.79
C LEU A 44 12.54 -19.16 -4.11
N ASN A 45 12.68 -20.38 -4.61
CA ASN A 45 13.98 -20.92 -5.05
C ASN A 45 14.59 -20.05 -6.16
N LYS A 46 13.77 -19.59 -7.11
CA LYS A 46 14.24 -18.72 -8.18
C LYS A 46 14.67 -17.35 -7.67
N VAL A 47 13.91 -16.76 -6.75
CA VAL A 47 14.25 -15.50 -6.10
C VAL A 47 15.58 -15.64 -5.35
N GLY A 48 15.76 -16.73 -4.59
CA GLY A 48 17.01 -17.04 -3.89
C GLY A 48 18.21 -17.13 -4.84
N PHE A 49 18.08 -17.87 -5.93
CA PHE A 49 19.12 -17.97 -6.97
C PHE A 49 19.50 -16.61 -7.54
N VAL A 50 18.51 -15.77 -7.85
CA VAL A 50 18.75 -14.44 -8.44
C VAL A 50 19.41 -13.49 -7.43
N ILE A 51 19.07 -13.61 -6.15
CA ILE A 51 19.76 -12.88 -5.09
C ILE A 51 21.23 -13.27 -5.07
N ASP A 52 21.56 -14.56 -5.13
CA ASP A 52 22.94 -15.03 -5.10
C ASP A 52 23.76 -14.48 -6.27
N GLU A 53 23.20 -14.50 -7.47
CA GLU A 53 23.83 -13.89 -8.65
C GLU A 53 24.06 -12.38 -8.47
N ARG A 54 23.06 -11.66 -7.93
CA ARG A 54 23.16 -10.21 -7.69
C ARG A 54 24.15 -9.85 -6.57
N LEU A 55 24.37 -10.75 -5.61
CA LEU A 55 25.32 -10.55 -4.52
C LEU A 55 26.79 -10.74 -4.98
N ARG A 56 27.03 -11.56 -6.00
CA ARG A 56 28.36 -11.80 -6.61
C ARG A 56 28.90 -10.59 -7.34
N VAL A 57 28.04 -9.79 -7.97
CA VAL A 57 28.44 -8.58 -8.72
C VAL A 57 28.37 -7.30 -7.87
N LYS A 58 28.85 -6.16 -8.39
CA LYS A 58 28.67 -4.85 -7.74
C LYS A 58 27.19 -4.47 -7.77
N ASN A 59 26.58 -4.26 -6.61
CA ASN A 59 25.16 -3.93 -6.48
C ASN A 59 24.96 -2.95 -5.31
N LYS A 60 24.13 -1.91 -5.50
CA LYS A 60 23.85 -0.90 -4.47
C LYS A 60 22.92 -1.39 -3.36
N HIS A 61 22.19 -2.48 -3.59
CA HIS A 61 21.17 -3.03 -2.68
C HIS A 61 21.62 -4.30 -1.94
N LYS A 62 22.94 -4.54 -1.81
CA LYS A 62 23.45 -5.81 -1.21
C LYS A 62 22.88 -6.11 0.17
N ASN A 63 22.70 -5.11 1.02
CA ASN A 63 22.20 -5.32 2.38
C ASN A 63 20.76 -5.85 2.38
N ILE A 64 19.89 -5.26 1.56
CA ILE A 64 18.49 -5.68 1.39
C ILE A 64 18.42 -7.08 0.81
N LEU A 65 19.26 -7.37 -0.20
CA LEU A 65 19.31 -8.69 -0.81
C LEU A 65 19.76 -9.77 0.18
N ARG A 66 20.73 -9.47 1.07
CA ARG A 66 21.13 -10.39 2.15
C ARG A 66 19.99 -10.63 3.15
N ALA A 67 19.34 -9.56 3.60
CA ALA A 67 18.21 -9.65 4.52
C ALA A 67 17.03 -10.43 3.91
N LEU A 68 16.75 -10.20 2.62
CA LEU A 68 15.75 -10.95 1.87
C LEU A 68 16.13 -12.43 1.81
N LYS A 69 17.38 -12.75 1.46
CA LYS A 69 17.86 -14.14 1.39
C LYS A 69 17.64 -14.88 2.71
N SER A 70 17.98 -14.25 3.84
CA SER A 70 17.86 -14.89 5.15
C SER A 70 16.42 -15.19 5.57
N CYS A 71 15.42 -14.52 4.99
CA CYS A 71 14.02 -14.74 5.32
C CYS A 71 13.22 -15.50 4.24
N LEU A 72 13.81 -15.92 3.11
CA LEU A 72 13.09 -16.66 2.07
C LEU A 72 12.51 -18.02 2.52
N GLY A 73 13.07 -18.61 3.57
CA GLY A 73 12.62 -19.92 4.09
C GLY A 73 11.45 -19.84 5.07
N CYS A 74 10.98 -18.65 5.46
CA CYS A 74 9.91 -18.54 6.46
C CYS A 74 8.51 -18.68 5.84
N CYS A 75 7.52 -19.01 6.67
CA CYS A 75 6.12 -19.13 6.25
C CYS A 75 5.58 -17.84 5.62
N GLU A 76 5.99 -16.67 6.14
CA GLU A 76 5.58 -15.39 5.57
C GLU A 76 6.10 -15.18 4.14
N ALA A 77 7.31 -15.64 3.82
CA ALA A 77 7.82 -15.59 2.46
C ALA A 77 7.00 -16.49 1.52
N HIS A 78 6.58 -17.66 2.02
CA HIS A 78 5.69 -18.57 1.28
C HIS A 78 4.33 -17.95 1.01
N HIS A 79 3.65 -17.41 2.03
CA HIS A 79 2.37 -16.71 1.85
C HIS A 79 2.51 -15.50 0.92
N TYR A 80 3.64 -14.79 0.97
CA TYR A 80 3.90 -13.69 0.04
C TYR A 80 4.04 -14.18 -1.41
N ALA A 81 4.72 -15.31 -1.63
CA ALA A 81 4.82 -15.92 -2.95
C ALA A 81 3.45 -16.34 -3.49
N GLU A 82 2.60 -16.97 -2.66
CA GLU A 82 1.21 -17.30 -3.03
C GLU A 82 0.39 -16.06 -3.36
N TYR A 83 0.50 -15.01 -2.55
CA TYR A 83 -0.15 -13.73 -2.81
C TYR A 83 0.27 -13.14 -4.16
N VAL A 84 1.57 -13.08 -4.46
CA VAL A 84 2.10 -12.55 -5.72
C VAL A 84 1.58 -13.37 -6.91
N LEU A 85 1.55 -14.70 -6.77
CA LEU A 85 1.05 -15.59 -7.83
C LEU A 85 -0.44 -15.38 -8.09
N ARG A 86 -1.28 -15.32 -7.04
CA ARG A 86 -2.70 -14.96 -7.18
C ARG A 86 -2.88 -13.61 -7.86
N TRP A 87 -2.04 -12.63 -7.51
CA TRP A 87 -2.09 -11.30 -8.13
C TRP A 87 -1.78 -11.34 -9.62
N GLU A 88 -0.79 -12.12 -10.06
CA GLU A 88 -0.45 -12.24 -11.49
C GLU A 88 -1.52 -12.98 -12.31
N GLN A 89 -2.36 -13.81 -11.68
CA GLN A 89 -3.48 -14.47 -12.36
C GLN A 89 -4.67 -13.53 -12.64
N ILE A 90 -4.69 -12.34 -12.05
CA ILE A 90 -5.76 -11.37 -12.29
C ILE A 90 -5.56 -10.76 -13.71
N PRO A 91 -6.62 -10.73 -14.55
CA PRO A 91 -6.59 -10.06 -15.84
C PRO A 91 -6.09 -8.62 -15.77
N ALA A 92 -5.38 -8.15 -16.80
CA ALA A 92 -4.70 -6.86 -16.76
C ALA A 92 -5.65 -5.66 -16.58
N ASP A 93 -6.81 -5.72 -17.22
CA ASP A 93 -7.92 -4.78 -17.09
C ASP A 93 -8.45 -4.73 -15.64
N LYS A 94 -8.70 -5.89 -15.04
CA LYS A 94 -9.16 -5.98 -13.65
C LYS A 94 -8.10 -5.51 -12.65
N ARG A 95 -6.83 -5.81 -12.89
CA ARG A 95 -5.71 -5.26 -12.09
C ARG A 95 -5.64 -3.75 -12.17
N ALA A 96 -5.80 -3.18 -13.37
CA ALA A 96 -5.78 -1.74 -13.57
C ALA A 96 -6.94 -1.05 -12.83
N HIS A 97 -8.13 -1.64 -12.85
CA HIS A 97 -9.28 -1.16 -12.07
C HIS A 97 -9.00 -1.18 -10.56
N LEU A 98 -8.56 -2.31 -10.02
CA LEU A 98 -8.25 -2.46 -8.59
C LEU A 98 -7.15 -1.49 -8.13
N MET A 99 -6.14 -1.25 -8.96
CA MET A 99 -5.08 -0.28 -8.66
C MET A 99 -5.60 1.15 -8.65
N ARG A 100 -6.52 1.49 -9.56
CA ARG A 100 -7.17 2.80 -9.59
C ARG A 100 -8.02 3.03 -8.34
N GLU A 101 -8.89 2.08 -7.98
CA GLU A 101 -9.73 2.17 -6.77
C GLU A 101 -8.87 2.32 -5.51
N LYS A 102 -7.78 1.55 -5.42
CA LYS A 102 -6.84 1.63 -4.32
C LYS A 102 -6.18 3.02 -4.25
N GLN A 103 -5.76 3.57 -5.38
CA GLN A 103 -5.15 4.90 -5.45
C GLN A 103 -6.15 5.99 -5.03
N GLU A 104 -7.38 5.93 -5.52
CA GLU A 104 -8.45 6.87 -5.16
C GLU A 104 -8.76 6.81 -3.66
N HIS A 105 -8.86 5.61 -3.08
CA HIS A 105 -9.07 5.43 -1.65
C HIS A 105 -7.94 6.05 -0.82
N PHE A 106 -6.68 5.79 -1.16
CA PHE A 106 -5.55 6.38 -0.42
C PHE A 106 -5.44 7.89 -0.59
N LEU A 107 -5.79 8.43 -1.77
CA LEU A 107 -5.86 9.87 -1.98
C LEU A 107 -6.94 10.50 -1.10
N LYS A 108 -8.14 9.93 -1.06
CA LYS A 108 -9.25 10.38 -0.22
C LYS A 108 -8.85 10.36 1.26
N LEU A 109 -8.32 9.23 1.74
CA LEU A 109 -7.88 9.09 3.12
C LEU A 109 -6.77 10.10 3.48
N ARG A 110 -5.83 10.36 2.57
CA ARG A 110 -4.77 11.36 2.78
C ARG A 110 -5.34 12.77 2.92
N ILE A 111 -6.30 13.13 2.06
CA ILE A 111 -7.00 14.42 2.12
C ILE A 111 -7.75 14.53 3.45
N GLU A 112 -8.53 13.52 3.82
CA GLU A 112 -9.29 13.51 5.07
C GLU A 112 -8.39 13.64 6.30
N ASN A 113 -7.29 12.90 6.36
CA ASN A 113 -6.33 12.99 7.46
C ASN A 113 -5.70 14.38 7.56
N SER A 114 -5.33 14.98 6.42
CA SER A 114 -4.77 16.34 6.38
C SER A 114 -5.80 17.39 6.82
N MET A 115 -7.05 17.25 6.39
CA MET A 115 -8.13 18.16 6.77
C MET A 115 -8.53 17.97 8.24
N GLY A 116 -8.46 16.75 8.76
CA GLY A 116 -8.80 16.40 10.13
C GLY A 116 -7.78 16.88 11.15
N SER A 117 -6.50 17.00 10.78
CA SER A 117 -5.44 17.52 11.66
C SER A 117 -5.20 19.03 11.53
N ALA A 118 -5.63 19.64 10.42
CA ALA A 118 -5.49 21.08 10.21
C ALA A 118 -6.54 21.88 10.98
N VAL A 119 -6.16 23.04 11.51
CA VAL A 119 -7.10 24.01 12.09
C VAL A 119 -8.03 24.55 11.00
N ALA A 120 -9.28 24.83 11.40
CA ALA A 120 -10.26 25.46 10.53
C ALA A 120 -9.77 26.84 10.04
N THR A 121 -10.05 27.13 8.77
CA THR A 121 -9.62 28.41 8.20
C THR A 121 -10.53 29.56 8.65
N PRO A 122 -10.03 30.80 8.76
CA PRO A 122 -10.86 31.95 9.09
C PRO A 122 -12.08 32.11 8.17
N LYS A 123 -11.92 31.79 6.87
CA LYS A 123 -13.02 31.80 5.90
C LYS A 123 -14.11 30.79 6.24
N GLN A 124 -13.75 29.56 6.60
CA GLN A 124 -14.74 28.55 7.01
C GLN A 124 -15.45 28.94 8.30
N ILE A 125 -14.72 29.49 9.27
CA ILE A 125 -15.30 29.96 10.55
C ILE A 125 -16.27 31.11 10.29
N ALA A 126 -15.86 32.14 9.54
CA ALA A 126 -16.73 33.26 9.19
C ALA A 126 -18.00 32.80 8.45
N PHE A 127 -17.86 31.85 7.53
CA PHE A 127 -19.01 31.30 6.81
C PHE A 127 -19.95 30.51 7.72
N LEU A 128 -19.44 29.67 8.63
CA LEU A 128 -20.26 29.01 9.66
C LEU A 128 -21.03 30.01 10.53
N ARG A 129 -20.37 31.10 10.94
CA ARG A 129 -21.02 32.18 11.71
C ARG A 129 -22.15 32.83 10.92
N SER A 130 -21.97 33.03 9.61
CA SER A 130 -23.03 33.56 8.73
C SER A 130 -24.23 32.63 8.58
N LEU A 131 -24.03 31.31 8.73
CA LEU A 131 -25.09 30.29 8.75
C LEU A 131 -25.76 30.16 10.14
N GLY A 132 -25.41 30.99 11.12
CA GLY A 132 -25.93 30.92 12.48
C GLY A 132 -25.28 29.84 13.35
N CYS A 133 -24.20 29.20 12.89
CA CYS A 133 -23.46 28.24 13.71
C CYS A 133 -22.63 28.99 14.76
N THR A 134 -22.81 28.65 16.04
CA THR A 134 -22.05 29.20 17.19
C THR A 134 -20.92 28.28 17.67
N MET A 135 -20.87 27.04 17.19
CA MET A 135 -19.81 26.08 17.53
C MET A 135 -18.49 26.49 16.87
N ASP A 136 -17.37 26.33 17.59
CA ASP A 136 -16.03 26.46 17.01
C ASP A 136 -15.56 25.10 16.45
N PRO A 137 -15.25 25.02 15.15
CA PRO A 137 -14.82 23.76 14.56
C PRO A 137 -13.43 23.35 15.06
N THR A 138 -13.32 22.12 15.55
CA THR A 138 -12.07 21.53 16.06
C THR A 138 -11.04 21.23 14.96
N SER A 139 -11.46 21.16 13.70
CA SER A 139 -10.57 20.97 12.55
C SER A 139 -11.19 21.50 11.27
N ARG A 140 -10.39 21.58 10.22
CA ARG A 140 -10.82 21.97 8.88
C ARG A 140 -11.87 21.01 8.31
N LEU A 141 -11.71 19.71 8.57
CA LEU A 141 -12.69 18.69 8.20
C LEU A 141 -13.99 18.86 9.00
N HIS A 142 -13.90 19.13 10.30
CA HIS A 142 -15.07 19.39 11.13
C HIS A 142 -15.82 20.64 10.65
N ALA A 143 -15.11 21.72 10.32
CA ALA A 143 -15.72 22.91 9.75
C ALA A 143 -16.48 22.62 8.45
N SER A 144 -15.90 21.85 7.53
CA SER A 144 -16.58 21.46 6.28
C SER A 144 -17.85 20.64 6.54
N ARG A 145 -17.81 19.68 7.46
CA ARG A 145 -18.99 18.86 7.83
C ARG A 145 -20.11 19.71 8.44
N LEU A 146 -19.78 20.65 9.33
CA LEU A 146 -20.75 21.59 9.89
C LEU A 146 -21.36 22.46 8.79
N ILE A 147 -20.56 22.94 7.83
CA ILE A 147 -21.07 23.73 6.70
C ILE A 147 -22.10 22.93 5.88
N GLU A 148 -21.81 21.67 5.57
CA GLU A 148 -22.73 20.82 4.82
C GLU A 148 -24.04 20.59 5.59
N GLN A 149 -23.97 20.33 6.90
CA GLN A 149 -25.15 20.18 7.76
C GLN A 149 -26.00 21.44 7.79
N TYR A 150 -25.39 22.61 8.01
CA TYR A 150 -26.12 23.87 8.10
C TYR A 150 -26.69 24.34 6.75
N LYS A 151 -26.11 23.92 5.61
CA LYS A 151 -26.68 24.17 4.28
C LYS A 151 -27.90 23.31 3.96
N SER A 152 -28.06 22.18 4.66
CA SER A 152 -29.17 21.25 4.45
C SER A 152 -30.38 21.51 5.35
N LEU A 153 -30.30 22.54 6.22
CA LEU A 153 -31.39 23.05 7.06
C LEU A 153 -32.17 24.14 6.32
#